data_AF-A0A4Q2JZK8-F1
#
_entry.id   AF-A0A4Q2JZK8-F1
#
_cell.length_a   1.000
_cell.length_b   1.000
_cell.length_c   1.000
_cell.angle_alpha   90.00
_cell.angle_beta   90.00
_cell.angle_gamma   90.00
#
_symmetry.space_group_name_H-M   'P 1'
#
loop_
_entity.id
_entity.type
_entity.pdbx_description
1 polymer ?
#
loop_
_entity_poly.entity_id
_entity_poly.type
_entity_poly.pdbx_seq_one_letter_code
_entity_poly.pdbx_strand_id
1 'polypeptide(L)'
;MAIFVFAVSRDFRKYLGGLTVCVALLYCVITGPIYSFANVVPAHFSEAIGVPLQQIGKAIHDGGDISEEDQVFLAQILPLESWGSLYDSSSPNYIKFAPDFNDEFLESNKASFVCAWVRVGINNPGTYVKAWIDQTKDYWSLKSHTWYVVGSGLGDFATQDSVDSGFSWPVSEAFLNDALNLAVLAFPHLYSIGSLAWLMVLCFFIAVIKKRCSGAIFCIPFIILWATFLLAAPASDFRYMFALHLAIPLFLLFGFCDLKPRNSVDLHADKDLKIRLSLNE
;
A
#
# COMPACT_ATOMS: atom_id res chain seq x y z
N MET A 1 9.34 9.44 -7.51
CA MET A 1 10.57 9.85 -6.77
C MET A 1 11.28 11.08 -7.36
N ALA A 2 11.44 11.23 -8.68
CA ALA A 2 12.22 12.35 -9.25
C ALA A 2 11.72 13.77 -8.87
N ILE A 3 10.41 13.97 -8.74
CA ILE A 3 9.80 15.25 -8.33
C ILE A 3 10.22 15.66 -6.90
N PHE A 4 10.54 14.69 -6.04
CA PHE A 4 10.96 14.89 -4.64
C PHE A 4 12.31 15.61 -4.54
N VAL A 5 13.23 15.35 -5.46
CA VAL A 5 14.59 15.94 -5.46
C VAL A 5 14.53 17.45 -5.70
N PHE A 6 13.57 17.93 -6.49
CA PHE A 6 13.46 19.35 -6.83
C PHE A 6 12.83 20.20 -5.72
N ALA A 7 12.07 19.58 -4.80
CA ALA A 7 11.40 20.28 -3.69
C ALA A 7 12.28 20.50 -2.45
N VAL A 8 13.41 19.78 -2.33
CA VAL A 8 14.32 19.85 -1.18
C VAL A 8 15.32 21.03 -1.32
N SER A 9 15.87 21.51 -0.19
CA SER A 9 16.91 22.55 -0.17
C SER A 9 18.08 22.22 -1.10
N ARG A 10 18.68 23.25 -1.73
CA ARG A 10 19.72 23.11 -2.75
C ARG A 10 20.89 22.23 -2.30
N ASP A 11 21.23 22.26 -1.02
CA ASP A 11 22.37 21.54 -0.44
C ASP A 11 22.17 20.03 -0.41
N PHE A 12 20.92 19.57 -0.25
CA PHE A 12 20.57 18.15 -0.16
C PHE A 12 20.19 17.53 -1.50
N ARG A 13 19.90 18.32 -2.53
CA ARG A 13 19.48 17.82 -3.86
C ARG A 13 20.50 16.87 -4.48
N LYS A 14 21.80 17.17 -4.35
CA LYS A 14 22.86 16.31 -4.89
C LYS A 14 22.92 14.94 -4.18
N TYR A 15 22.71 14.92 -2.87
CA TYR A 15 22.70 13.68 -2.09
C TYR A 15 21.44 12.86 -2.33
N LEU A 16 20.26 13.51 -2.37
CA LEU A 16 19.01 12.84 -2.72
C LEU A 16 18.99 12.34 -4.16
N GLY A 17 19.51 13.14 -5.10
CA GLY A 17 19.65 12.74 -6.50
C GLY A 17 20.57 11.54 -6.62
N GLY A 18 21.74 11.58 -5.97
CA GLY A 18 22.67 10.46 -5.88
C GLY A 18 22.01 9.21 -5.28
N LEU A 19 21.33 9.33 -4.13
CA LEU A 19 20.61 8.22 -3.50
C LEU A 19 19.52 7.66 -4.42
N THR A 20 18.73 8.52 -5.07
CA THR A 20 17.68 8.11 -6.00
C THR A 20 18.26 7.31 -7.17
N VAL A 21 19.37 7.79 -7.75
CA VAL A 21 20.08 7.09 -8.82
C VAL A 21 20.65 5.77 -8.31
N CYS A 22 21.26 5.74 -7.12
CA CYS A 22 21.76 4.50 -6.52
C CYS A 22 20.65 3.47 -6.31
N VAL A 23 19.49 3.88 -5.78
CA VAL A 23 18.33 3.01 -5.58
C VAL A 23 17.79 2.51 -6.92
N ALA A 24 17.69 3.39 -7.94
CA ALA A 24 17.23 3.01 -9.27
C ALA A 24 18.20 2.03 -9.96
N LEU A 25 19.51 2.26 -9.86
CA LEU A 25 20.54 1.36 -10.38
C LEU A 25 20.49 0.01 -9.67
N LEU A 26 20.38 0.02 -8.33
CA LEU A 26 20.28 -1.20 -7.54
C LEU A 26 19.01 -1.98 -7.89
N TYR A 27 17.88 -1.30 -8.09
CA TYR A 27 16.66 -1.90 -8.62
C TYR A 27 16.92 -2.57 -9.98
N CYS A 28 17.49 -1.86 -10.96
CA CYS A 28 17.77 -2.42 -12.29
C CYS A 28 18.75 -3.61 -12.24
N VAL A 29 19.76 -3.58 -11.37
CA VAL A 29 20.70 -4.69 -11.17
C VAL A 29 20.02 -5.88 -10.52
N ILE A 30 19.14 -5.66 -9.55
CA ILE A 30 18.41 -6.75 -8.89
C ILE A 30 17.40 -7.36 -9.87
N THR A 31 16.52 -6.55 -10.45
CA THR A 31 15.42 -7.06 -11.29
C THR A 31 15.86 -7.50 -12.68
N GLY A 32 17.03 -7.06 -13.15
CA GLY A 32 17.62 -7.48 -14.42
C GLY A 32 18.53 -8.69 -14.23
N PRO A 33 19.86 -8.48 -14.11
CA PRO A 33 20.83 -9.56 -14.15
C PRO A 33 20.68 -10.55 -12.99
N ILE A 34 20.39 -10.10 -11.76
CA ILE A 34 20.30 -11.03 -10.60
C ILE A 34 19.07 -11.93 -10.74
N TYR A 35 17.90 -11.37 -11.05
CA TYR A 35 16.68 -12.17 -11.26
C TYR A 35 16.80 -13.10 -12.47
N SER A 36 17.39 -12.62 -13.58
CA SER A 36 17.64 -13.47 -14.75
C SER A 36 18.60 -14.62 -14.42
N PHE A 37 19.68 -14.37 -13.66
CA PHE A 37 20.60 -15.40 -13.22
C PHE A 37 19.93 -16.43 -12.29
N ALA A 38 19.04 -15.97 -11.42
CA ALA A 38 18.28 -16.81 -10.49
C ALA A 38 17.04 -17.47 -11.12
N ASN A 39 16.79 -17.26 -12.42
CA ASN A 39 15.59 -17.75 -13.13
C ASN A 39 14.27 -17.36 -12.44
N VAL A 40 14.20 -16.13 -11.91
CA VAL A 40 12.99 -15.61 -11.26
C VAL A 40 11.93 -15.35 -12.32
N VAL A 41 10.77 -15.99 -12.17
CA VAL A 41 9.61 -15.78 -13.05
C VAL A 41 8.85 -14.54 -12.58
N PRO A 42 8.49 -13.60 -13.48
CA PRO A 42 7.66 -12.45 -13.13
C PRO A 42 6.29 -12.88 -12.59
N ALA A 43 5.71 -12.07 -11.70
CA ALA A 43 4.33 -12.28 -11.28
C ALA A 43 3.36 -12.08 -12.45
N HIS A 44 2.26 -12.83 -12.44
CA HIS A 44 1.17 -12.68 -13.40
C HIS A 44 0.52 -11.30 -13.27
N PHE A 45 0.03 -10.78 -14.40
CA PHE A 45 -0.64 -9.49 -14.53
C PHE A 45 -1.87 -9.42 -13.65
N SER A 46 -2.55 -10.54 -13.45
CA SER A 46 -3.67 -10.72 -12.53
C SER A 46 -3.37 -10.25 -11.10
N GLU A 47 -2.11 -10.32 -10.65
CA GLU A 47 -1.67 -9.79 -9.35
C GLU A 47 -1.69 -8.25 -9.27
N ALA A 48 -1.62 -7.55 -10.41
CA ALA A 48 -1.61 -6.09 -10.48
C ALA A 48 -2.99 -5.47 -10.72
N ILE A 49 -4.01 -6.28 -11.04
CA ILE A 49 -5.34 -5.80 -11.49
C ILE A 49 -6.49 -6.28 -10.60
N GLY A 50 -6.24 -6.48 -9.30
CA GLY A 50 -7.28 -6.89 -8.35
C GLY A 50 -8.51 -5.98 -8.36
N VAL A 51 -8.34 -4.65 -8.40
CA VAL A 51 -9.46 -3.68 -8.47
C VAL A 51 -10.26 -3.83 -9.78
N PRO A 52 -9.63 -3.83 -10.98
CA PRO A 52 -10.35 -4.14 -12.22
C PRO A 52 -11.11 -5.47 -12.21
N LEU A 53 -10.52 -6.54 -11.68
CA LEU A 53 -11.20 -7.84 -11.55
C LEU A 53 -12.44 -7.74 -10.66
N GLN A 54 -12.35 -7.06 -9.51
CA GLN A 54 -13.51 -6.80 -8.64
C GLN A 54 -14.61 -6.00 -9.33
N GLN A 55 -14.24 -4.98 -10.09
CA GLN A 55 -15.21 -4.11 -10.77
C GLN A 55 -15.97 -4.85 -11.87
N ILE A 56 -15.27 -5.66 -12.68
CA ILE A 56 -15.89 -6.51 -13.70
C ILE A 56 -16.74 -7.60 -13.04
N GLY A 57 -16.20 -8.30 -12.04
CA GLY A 57 -16.93 -9.35 -11.31
C GLY A 57 -18.22 -8.82 -10.72
N LYS A 58 -18.19 -7.65 -10.08
CA LYS A 58 -19.40 -7.00 -9.56
C LYS A 58 -20.39 -6.62 -10.66
N ALA A 59 -19.91 -6.07 -11.78
CA ALA A 59 -20.77 -5.71 -12.90
C ALA A 59 -21.50 -6.93 -13.46
N ILE A 60 -20.82 -8.07 -13.59
CA ILE A 60 -21.43 -9.34 -14.03
C ILE A 60 -22.40 -9.88 -12.96
N HIS A 61 -21.98 -9.92 -11.69
CA HIS A 61 -22.81 -10.40 -10.57
C HIS A 61 -24.12 -9.62 -10.43
N ASP A 62 -24.06 -8.29 -10.53
CA ASP A 62 -25.23 -7.42 -10.37
C ASP A 62 -26.09 -7.33 -11.65
N GLY A 63 -25.76 -8.06 -12.72
CA GLY A 63 -26.49 -8.05 -14.00
C GLY A 63 -26.35 -6.72 -14.77
N GLY A 64 -25.17 -6.11 -14.71
CA GLY A 64 -24.85 -4.84 -15.36
C GLY A 64 -24.80 -4.90 -16.89
N ASP A 65 -24.68 -3.74 -17.52
CA ASP A 65 -24.66 -3.58 -18.98
C ASP A 65 -23.26 -3.85 -19.55
N ILE A 66 -23.09 -5.00 -20.19
CA ILE A 66 -21.84 -5.46 -20.78
C ILE A 66 -22.12 -5.81 -22.23
N SER A 67 -21.40 -5.16 -23.15
CA SER A 67 -21.56 -5.40 -24.59
C SER A 67 -21.27 -6.86 -24.95
N GLU A 68 -21.89 -7.37 -26.02
CA GLU A 68 -21.64 -8.73 -26.50
C GLU A 68 -20.15 -8.96 -26.82
N GLU A 69 -19.46 -7.95 -27.36
CA GLU A 69 -18.02 -7.99 -27.62
C GLU A 69 -17.21 -8.20 -26.33
N ASP A 70 -17.52 -7.41 -25.29
CA ASP A 70 -16.84 -7.52 -24.00
C ASP A 70 -17.18 -8.84 -23.30
N GLN A 71 -18.41 -9.32 -23.39
CA GLN A 71 -18.82 -10.63 -22.87
C GLN A 71 -18.00 -11.76 -23.49
N VAL A 72 -17.88 -11.77 -24.82
CA VAL A 72 -17.07 -12.77 -25.55
C VAL A 72 -15.60 -12.70 -25.15
N PHE A 73 -15.05 -11.49 -25.01
CA PHE A 73 -13.67 -11.30 -24.58
C PHE A 73 -13.44 -11.78 -23.13
N LEU A 74 -14.31 -11.38 -22.19
CA LEU A 74 -14.18 -11.75 -20.78
C LEU A 74 -14.37 -13.26 -20.56
N ALA A 75 -15.20 -13.92 -21.36
CA ALA A 75 -15.38 -15.37 -21.34
C ALA A 75 -14.10 -16.15 -21.70
N GLN A 76 -13.14 -15.54 -22.41
CA GLN A 76 -11.82 -16.14 -22.68
C GLN A 76 -10.90 -16.13 -21.47
N ILE A 77 -11.13 -15.21 -20.52
CA ILE A 77 -10.36 -15.09 -19.28
C ILE A 77 -10.95 -16.01 -18.22
N LEU A 78 -12.27 -15.98 -18.06
CA LEU A 78 -13.01 -16.82 -17.12
C LEU A 78 -14.46 -16.92 -17.62
N PRO A 79 -15.13 -18.08 -17.56
CA PRO A 79 -16.53 -18.19 -17.97
C PRO A 79 -17.42 -17.14 -17.26
N LEU A 80 -18.36 -16.51 -17.99
CA LEU A 80 -19.18 -15.42 -17.46
C LEU A 80 -20.00 -15.83 -16.23
N GLU A 81 -20.48 -17.07 -16.18
CA GLU A 81 -21.16 -17.62 -15.01
C GLU A 81 -20.24 -17.65 -13.77
N SER A 82 -18.96 -18.03 -13.98
CA SER A 82 -17.95 -18.07 -12.92
C SER A 82 -17.59 -16.67 -12.42
N TRP A 83 -17.50 -15.65 -13.29
CA TRP A 83 -17.28 -14.27 -12.85
C TRP A 83 -18.32 -13.79 -11.83
N GLY A 84 -19.61 -14.05 -12.11
CA GLY A 84 -20.70 -13.64 -11.24
C GLY A 84 -20.75 -14.47 -9.96
N SER A 85 -20.69 -15.80 -10.09
CA SER A 85 -20.82 -16.72 -8.95
C SER A 85 -19.65 -16.70 -7.97
N LEU A 86 -18.44 -16.41 -8.45
CA LEU A 86 -17.23 -16.30 -7.62
C LEU A 86 -16.99 -14.88 -7.11
N TYR A 87 -17.85 -13.91 -7.44
CA TYR A 87 -17.70 -12.56 -6.92
C TYR A 87 -17.86 -12.54 -5.40
N ASP A 88 -16.85 -12.01 -4.73
CA ASP A 88 -16.89 -11.73 -3.31
C ASP A 88 -16.43 -10.28 -3.05
N SER A 89 -17.23 -9.53 -2.30
CA SER A 89 -16.96 -8.10 -2.05
C SER A 89 -15.68 -7.84 -1.25
N SER A 90 -15.12 -8.84 -0.57
CA SER A 90 -13.94 -8.70 0.29
C SER A 90 -12.63 -9.04 -0.43
N SER A 91 -12.66 -9.80 -1.54
CA SER A 91 -11.44 -10.22 -2.21
C SER A 91 -11.61 -10.61 -3.68
N PRO A 92 -10.69 -10.16 -4.58
CA PRO A 92 -10.62 -10.65 -5.96
C PRO A 92 -10.13 -12.09 -6.09
N ASN A 93 -9.62 -12.70 -5.00
CA ASN A 93 -8.92 -13.98 -5.08
C ASN A 93 -9.79 -15.13 -5.59
N TYR A 94 -11.10 -15.12 -5.30
CA TYR A 94 -12.02 -16.14 -5.78
C TYR A 94 -12.14 -16.15 -7.31
N ILE A 95 -12.04 -14.98 -7.95
CA ILE A 95 -11.99 -14.85 -9.41
C ILE A 95 -10.58 -15.17 -9.90
N LYS A 96 -9.55 -14.55 -9.30
CA LYS A 96 -8.15 -14.63 -9.74
C LYS A 96 -7.58 -16.05 -9.69
N PHE A 97 -7.94 -16.82 -8.66
CA PHE A 97 -7.47 -18.19 -8.47
C PHE A 97 -8.53 -19.24 -8.84
N ALA A 98 -9.54 -18.85 -9.62
CA ALA A 98 -10.52 -19.80 -10.12
C ALA A 98 -9.83 -20.88 -10.98
N PRO A 99 -10.25 -22.16 -10.92
CA PRO A 99 -9.62 -23.24 -11.69
C PRO A 99 -9.60 -23.00 -13.21
N ASP A 100 -10.63 -22.31 -13.73
CA ASP A 100 -10.79 -22.00 -15.15
C ASP A 100 -10.24 -20.61 -15.53
N PHE A 101 -9.53 -19.94 -14.62
CA PHE A 101 -8.94 -18.63 -14.90
C PHE A 101 -7.75 -18.76 -15.87
N ASN A 102 -7.85 -18.12 -17.02
CA ASN A 102 -6.87 -18.21 -18.09
C ASN A 102 -5.84 -17.07 -18.02
N ASP A 103 -4.84 -17.24 -17.13
CA ASP A 103 -3.73 -16.27 -16.98
C ASP A 103 -2.94 -16.09 -18.29
N GLU A 104 -2.75 -17.14 -19.10
CA GLU A 104 -1.99 -17.05 -20.37
C GLU A 104 -2.68 -16.13 -21.39
N PHE A 105 -4.00 -16.26 -21.53
CA PHE A 105 -4.79 -15.39 -22.40
C PHE A 105 -4.75 -13.94 -21.90
N LEU A 106 -4.92 -13.73 -20.60
CA LEU A 106 -4.88 -12.40 -19.99
C LEU A 106 -3.50 -11.74 -20.14
N GLU A 107 -2.43 -12.50 -19.94
CA GLU A 107 -1.04 -12.07 -20.16
C GLU A 107 -0.80 -11.59 -21.59
N SER A 108 -1.36 -12.30 -22.57
CA SER A 108 -1.22 -11.97 -23.99
C SER A 108 -2.10 -10.79 -24.43
N ASN A 109 -3.13 -10.43 -23.64
CA ASN A 109 -4.18 -9.48 -24.03
C ASN A 109 -4.39 -8.32 -23.03
N LYS A 110 -3.34 -7.90 -22.29
CA LYS A 110 -3.43 -6.86 -21.24
C LYS A 110 -4.08 -5.56 -21.69
N ALA A 111 -3.70 -5.05 -22.87
CA ALA A 111 -4.25 -3.80 -23.39
C ALA A 111 -5.75 -3.93 -23.75
N SER A 112 -6.12 -5.06 -24.36
CA SER A 112 -7.53 -5.38 -24.67
C SER A 112 -8.36 -5.51 -23.40
N PHE A 113 -7.81 -6.14 -22.35
CA PHE A 113 -8.45 -6.21 -21.04
C PHE A 113 -8.70 -4.83 -20.44
N VAL A 114 -7.69 -3.95 -20.46
CA VAL A 114 -7.86 -2.57 -19.96
C VAL A 114 -8.93 -1.82 -20.77
N CYS A 115 -9.00 -2.01 -22.08
CA CYS A 115 -10.04 -1.40 -22.91
C CYS A 115 -11.44 -1.93 -22.56
N ALA A 116 -11.59 -3.25 -22.41
CA ALA A 116 -12.84 -3.88 -21.99
C ALA A 116 -13.27 -3.39 -20.60
N TRP A 117 -12.36 -3.36 -19.63
CA TRP A 117 -12.57 -2.81 -18.29
C TRP A 117 -13.08 -1.37 -18.32
N VAL A 118 -12.48 -0.49 -19.13
CA VAL A 118 -12.93 0.89 -19.27
C VAL A 118 -14.34 0.95 -19.89
N ARG A 119 -14.62 0.19 -20.95
CA ARG A 119 -15.96 0.18 -21.58
C ARG A 119 -17.04 -0.31 -20.63
N VAL A 120 -16.80 -1.44 -19.95
CA VAL A 120 -17.70 -1.99 -18.94
C VAL A 120 -17.91 -0.99 -17.81
N GLY A 121 -16.86 -0.29 -17.38
CA GLY A 121 -16.95 0.74 -16.34
C GLY A 121 -17.77 1.96 -16.73
N ILE A 122 -17.67 2.42 -17.98
CA ILE A 122 -18.47 3.53 -18.51
C ILE A 122 -19.97 3.18 -18.50
N ASN A 123 -20.31 1.93 -18.81
CA ASN A 123 -21.70 1.46 -18.79
C ASN A 123 -22.21 1.18 -17.36
N ASN A 124 -21.31 0.90 -16.41
CA ASN A 124 -21.64 0.49 -15.04
C ASN A 124 -20.98 1.37 -13.95
N PRO A 125 -21.06 2.71 -14.01
CA PRO A 125 -20.27 3.58 -13.15
C PRO A 125 -20.61 3.41 -11.66
N GLY A 126 -21.90 3.25 -11.33
CA GLY A 126 -22.35 3.05 -9.95
C GLY A 126 -21.84 1.73 -9.36
N THR A 127 -21.83 0.66 -10.17
CA THR A 127 -21.32 -0.65 -9.75
C THR A 127 -19.81 -0.61 -9.56
N TYR A 128 -19.07 0.04 -10.46
CA TYR A 128 -17.62 0.20 -10.37
C TYR A 128 -17.20 0.98 -9.12
N VAL A 129 -17.93 2.05 -8.78
CA VAL A 129 -17.70 2.81 -7.55
C VAL A 129 -17.98 1.96 -6.31
N LYS A 130 -19.07 1.18 -6.30
CA LYS A 130 -19.38 0.28 -5.18
C LYS A 130 -18.31 -0.79 -4.99
N ALA A 131 -17.89 -1.46 -6.07
CA ALA A 131 -16.80 -2.44 -6.03
C ALA A 131 -15.49 -1.81 -5.51
N TRP A 132 -15.17 -0.59 -5.96
CA TRP A 132 -14.01 0.14 -5.44
C TRP A 132 -14.13 0.47 -3.95
N ILE A 133 -15.31 0.91 -3.49
CA ILE A 133 -15.56 1.15 -2.06
C ILE A 133 -15.39 -0.15 -1.28
N ASP A 134 -16.00 -1.25 -1.72
CA ASP A 134 -15.91 -2.54 -1.04
C ASP A 134 -14.46 -3.00 -0.89
N GLN A 135 -13.66 -2.83 -1.95
CA GLN A 135 -12.25 -3.21 -2.00
C GLN A 135 -11.32 -2.25 -1.24
N THR A 136 -11.69 -0.98 -1.03
CA THR A 136 -10.76 0.03 -0.49
C THR A 136 -11.19 0.69 0.81
N LYS A 137 -12.44 0.49 1.27
CA LYS A 137 -13.01 1.14 2.46
C LYS A 137 -12.12 1.05 3.69
N ASP A 138 -11.41 -0.05 3.87
CA ASP A 138 -10.59 -0.26 5.05
C ASP A 138 -9.38 0.68 5.07
N TYR A 139 -8.89 1.14 3.92
CA TYR A 139 -7.80 2.11 3.82
C TYR A 139 -8.18 3.54 4.20
N TRP A 140 -9.46 3.88 4.26
CA TRP A 140 -9.90 5.28 4.48
C TRP A 140 -11.04 5.42 5.49
N SER A 141 -11.72 4.33 5.86
CA SER A 141 -12.74 4.31 6.91
C SER A 141 -12.12 4.31 8.30
N LEU A 142 -12.68 5.14 9.18
CA LEU A 142 -12.26 5.21 10.59
C LEU A 142 -12.70 4.00 11.42
N LYS A 143 -13.65 3.21 10.91
CA LYS A 143 -14.29 2.11 11.64
C LYS A 143 -13.70 0.74 11.33
N SER A 144 -12.83 0.64 10.34
CA SER A 144 -12.29 -0.65 9.92
C SER A 144 -11.00 -1.01 10.64
N HIS A 145 -10.86 -2.30 10.93
CA HIS A 145 -9.74 -2.92 11.62
C HIS A 145 -9.43 -4.26 10.95
N THR A 146 -8.30 -4.34 10.26
CA THR A 146 -7.82 -5.56 9.59
C THR A 146 -6.50 -6.03 10.20
N TRP A 147 -6.49 -6.07 11.54
CA TRP A 147 -5.41 -6.58 12.36
C TRP A 147 -5.78 -7.97 12.84
N TYR A 148 -5.02 -8.97 12.41
CA TYR A 148 -5.19 -10.35 12.81
C TYR A 148 -3.84 -11.07 12.73
N VAL A 149 -3.73 -12.16 13.49
CA VAL A 149 -2.64 -13.13 13.34
C VAL A 149 -3.24 -14.37 12.71
N VAL A 150 -2.64 -14.85 11.64
CA VAL A 150 -3.00 -16.11 10.99
C VAL A 150 -1.73 -16.91 10.73
N GLY A 151 -1.83 -18.24 10.79
CA GLY A 151 -0.76 -19.14 10.37
C GLY A 151 -0.27 -18.89 8.94
N SER A 152 0.92 -19.40 8.62
CA SER A 152 1.51 -19.25 7.29
C SER A 152 0.76 -20.07 6.24
N GLY A 153 0.29 -19.43 5.17
CA GLY A 153 -0.30 -20.10 4.00
C GLY A 153 -1.56 -19.39 3.51
N LEU A 154 -1.95 -19.65 2.25
CA LEU A 154 -3.31 -19.42 1.80
C LEU A 154 -4.15 -20.57 2.37
N GLY A 155 -4.97 -20.30 3.39
CA GLY A 155 -5.74 -21.33 4.10
C GLY A 155 -6.60 -22.23 3.19
N ASP A 156 -6.97 -21.74 2.01
CA ASP A 156 -7.75 -22.48 1.00
C ASP A 156 -6.93 -23.49 0.18
N PHE A 157 -5.59 -23.39 0.20
CA PHE A 157 -4.67 -24.31 -0.49
C PHE A 157 -3.81 -25.15 0.46
N ALA A 158 -3.96 -24.95 1.78
CA ALA A 158 -3.29 -25.78 2.77
C ALA A 158 -4.09 -27.08 2.95
N THR A 159 -3.45 -28.23 2.70
CA THR A 159 -3.97 -29.49 3.24
C THR A 159 -4.02 -29.35 4.77
N GLN A 160 -5.11 -29.86 5.36
CA GLN A 160 -5.46 -29.75 6.79
C GLN A 160 -4.33 -30.13 7.78
N ASP A 161 -3.28 -30.80 7.29
CA ASP A 161 -2.18 -31.36 8.07
C ASP A 161 -0.89 -30.51 8.11
N SER A 162 -0.86 -29.27 7.57
CA SER A 162 0.43 -28.55 7.41
C SER A 162 0.46 -27.05 7.72
N VAL A 163 -0.41 -26.54 8.59
CA VAL A 163 -0.26 -25.16 9.10
C VAL A 163 0.34 -25.17 10.50
N ASP A 164 1.64 -25.45 10.58
CA ASP A 164 2.40 -25.07 11.77
C ASP A 164 2.53 -23.54 11.77
N SER A 165 1.75 -22.88 12.62
CA SER A 165 1.80 -21.43 12.80
C SER A 165 3.18 -20.92 13.28
N GLY A 166 4.08 -21.82 13.67
CA GLY A 166 5.40 -21.50 14.24
C GLY A 166 5.34 -20.96 15.66
N PHE A 167 4.13 -20.74 16.20
CA PHE A 167 3.92 -20.33 17.58
C PHE A 167 3.85 -21.55 18.49
N SER A 168 4.77 -21.61 19.45
CA SER A 168 4.78 -22.64 20.50
C SER A 168 4.38 -22.07 21.85
N TRP A 169 4.02 -22.96 22.78
CA TRP A 169 3.60 -22.63 24.14
C TRP A 169 4.60 -21.65 24.82
N PRO A 170 4.11 -20.57 25.47
CA PRO A 170 2.73 -20.31 25.87
C PRO A 170 1.89 -19.48 24.90
N VAL A 171 2.39 -19.17 23.71
CA VAL A 171 1.73 -18.25 22.78
C VAL A 171 0.98 -19.05 21.72
N SER A 172 -0.33 -18.92 21.68
CA SER A 172 -1.18 -19.45 20.59
C SER A 172 -1.69 -18.32 19.71
N GLU A 173 -2.05 -18.63 18.46
CA GLU A 173 -2.69 -17.69 17.54
C GLU A 173 -3.97 -17.10 18.13
N ALA A 174 -4.79 -17.93 18.80
CA ALA A 174 -6.00 -17.49 19.48
C ALA A 174 -5.69 -16.47 20.60
N PHE A 175 -4.69 -16.75 21.45
CA PHE A 175 -4.28 -15.84 22.50
C PHE A 175 -3.77 -14.49 21.94
N LEU A 176 -3.00 -14.51 20.86
CA LEU A 176 -2.52 -13.30 20.20
C LEU A 176 -3.67 -12.48 19.60
N ASN A 177 -4.62 -13.12 18.92
CA ASN A 177 -5.80 -12.45 18.38
C ASN A 177 -6.67 -11.87 19.49
N ASP A 178 -6.86 -12.55 20.61
CA ASP A 178 -7.60 -12.01 21.76
C ASP A 178 -6.91 -10.76 22.35
N ALA A 179 -5.61 -10.83 22.59
CA ALA A 179 -4.82 -9.71 23.07
C ALA A 179 -4.86 -8.52 22.10
N LEU A 180 -4.80 -8.82 20.80
CA LEU A 180 -4.88 -7.83 19.74
C LEU A 180 -6.26 -7.18 19.66
N ASN A 181 -7.33 -7.97 19.76
CA ASN A 181 -8.71 -7.47 19.81
C ASN A 181 -8.92 -6.54 21.00
N LEU A 182 -8.37 -6.87 22.17
CA LEU A 182 -8.40 -5.97 23.33
C LEU A 182 -7.64 -4.66 23.06
N ALA A 183 -6.48 -4.71 22.40
CA ALA A 183 -5.72 -3.51 22.02
C ALA A 183 -6.48 -2.64 21.00
N VAL A 184 -7.12 -3.27 20.01
CA VAL A 184 -7.99 -2.60 19.02
C VAL A 184 -9.17 -1.93 19.72
N LEU A 185 -9.83 -2.62 20.67
CA LEU A 185 -10.94 -2.05 21.44
C LEU A 185 -10.50 -0.88 22.33
N ALA A 186 -9.32 -0.95 22.93
CA ALA A 186 -8.77 0.11 23.77
C ALA A 186 -8.34 1.34 22.93
N PHE A 187 -7.81 1.14 21.72
CA PHE A 187 -7.25 2.19 20.87
C PHE A 187 -7.70 2.07 19.40
N PRO A 188 -9.01 2.13 19.10
CA PRO A 188 -9.54 1.78 17.78
C PRO A 188 -8.98 2.66 16.65
N HIS A 189 -8.69 3.92 16.91
CA HIS A 189 -8.10 4.83 15.92
C HIS A 189 -6.61 4.57 15.67
N LEU A 190 -5.90 3.96 16.61
CA LEU A 190 -4.49 3.60 16.43
C LEU A 190 -4.37 2.39 15.49
N TYR A 191 -5.34 1.49 15.54
CA TYR A 191 -5.40 0.26 14.74
C TYR A 191 -6.27 0.36 13.47
N SER A 192 -6.79 1.55 13.17
CA SER A 192 -7.57 1.81 11.94
C SER A 192 -6.68 2.46 10.88
N ILE A 193 -6.52 1.82 9.73
CA ILE A 193 -5.72 2.37 8.61
C ILE A 193 -6.27 3.74 8.20
N GLY A 194 -7.60 3.87 8.06
CA GLY A 194 -8.23 5.13 7.71
C GLY A 194 -7.88 6.24 8.68
N SER A 195 -7.91 5.98 9.99
CA SER A 195 -7.54 6.96 11.01
C SER A 195 -6.07 7.43 10.85
N LEU A 196 -5.16 6.51 10.54
CA LEU A 196 -3.75 6.83 10.30
C LEU A 196 -3.54 7.61 8.99
N ALA A 197 -4.25 7.25 7.93
CA ALA A 197 -4.22 7.95 6.65
C ALA A 197 -4.71 9.40 6.81
N TRP A 198 -5.82 9.61 7.52
CA TRP A 198 -6.33 10.95 7.80
C TRP A 198 -5.41 11.75 8.72
N LEU A 199 -4.76 11.13 9.71
CA LEU A 199 -3.73 11.78 10.53
C LEU A 199 -2.55 12.26 9.68
N MET A 200 -2.04 11.40 8.79
CA MET A 200 -0.98 11.76 7.85
C MET A 200 -1.40 12.93 6.96
N VAL A 201 -2.61 12.88 6.37
CA VAL A 201 -3.15 13.95 5.51
C VAL A 201 -3.28 15.26 6.28
N LEU A 202 -3.78 15.20 7.53
CA LEU A 202 -3.85 16.37 8.41
C LEU A 202 -2.46 16.96 8.67
N CYS A 203 -1.47 16.12 9.01
CA CYS A 203 -0.09 16.58 9.25
C CYS A 203 0.53 17.20 7.99
N PHE A 204 0.26 16.63 6.81
CA PHE A 204 0.67 17.19 5.53
C PHE A 204 0.06 18.59 5.31
N PHE A 205 -1.24 18.75 5.50
CA PHE A 205 -1.90 20.06 5.34
C PHE A 205 -1.39 21.09 6.34
N ILE A 206 -1.19 20.71 7.61
CA ILE A 206 -0.60 21.62 8.62
C ILE A 206 0.80 22.06 8.19
N ALA A 207 1.64 21.13 7.71
CA ALA A 207 2.97 21.45 7.23
C ALA A 207 2.93 22.41 6.02
N VAL A 208 2.00 22.22 5.07
CA VAL A 208 1.81 23.12 3.92
C VAL A 208 1.36 24.51 4.38
N ILE A 209 0.33 24.61 5.23
CA ILE A 209 -0.22 25.88 5.74
C ILE A 209 0.86 26.66 6.51
N LYS A 210 1.65 25.96 7.34
CA LYS A 210 2.76 26.56 8.09
C LYS A 210 4.03 26.76 7.24
N LYS A 211 3.98 26.51 5.93
CA LYS A 211 5.12 26.60 4.99
C LYS A 211 6.35 25.78 5.41
N ARG A 212 6.12 24.67 6.12
CA ARG A 212 7.14 23.72 6.58
C ARG A 212 7.43 22.69 5.47
N CYS A 213 8.21 23.09 4.48
CA CYS A 213 8.52 22.27 3.31
C CYS A 213 9.02 20.86 3.69
N SER A 214 9.92 20.74 4.67
CA SER A 214 10.45 19.44 5.10
C SER A 214 9.38 18.48 5.62
N GLY A 215 8.40 18.99 6.37
CA GLY A 215 7.30 18.16 6.90
C GLY A 215 6.30 17.74 5.83
N ALA A 216 6.00 18.65 4.89
CA ALA A 216 5.16 18.31 3.73
C ALA A 216 5.84 17.24 2.87
N ILE A 217 7.13 17.43 2.58
CA ILE A 217 7.97 16.49 1.83
C ILE A 217 8.02 15.12 2.54
N PHE A 218 8.18 15.09 3.86
CA PHE A 218 8.17 13.85 4.64
C PHE A 218 6.89 13.01 4.44
N CYS A 219 5.73 13.65 4.33
CA CYS A 219 4.45 12.94 4.18
C CYS A 219 4.22 12.39 2.75
N ILE A 220 4.85 12.97 1.73
CA ILE A 220 4.66 12.59 0.31
C ILE A 220 4.84 11.08 0.04
N PRO A 221 5.93 10.40 0.46
CA PRO A 221 6.07 8.97 0.19
C PRO A 221 4.93 8.12 0.78
N PHE A 222 4.41 8.52 1.95
CA PHE A 222 3.29 7.84 2.59
C PHE A 222 1.96 8.13 1.89
N ILE A 223 1.76 9.35 1.38
CA ILE A 223 0.59 9.69 0.55
C ILE A 223 0.61 8.89 -0.76
N ILE A 224 1.79 8.76 -1.39
CA ILE A 224 1.95 7.95 -2.61
C ILE A 224 1.69 6.47 -2.31
N LEU A 225 2.18 5.96 -1.17
CA LEU A 225 1.89 4.60 -0.72
C LEU A 225 0.38 4.39 -0.57
N TRP A 226 -0.28 5.28 0.18
CA TRP A 226 -1.73 5.23 0.38
C TRP A 226 -2.51 5.30 -0.93
N ALA A 227 -2.16 6.23 -1.82
CA ALA A 227 -2.78 6.36 -3.13
C ALA A 227 -2.59 5.12 -4.02
N THR A 228 -1.41 4.47 -3.95
CA THR A 228 -1.16 3.22 -4.69
C THR A 228 -2.15 2.13 -4.29
N PHE A 229 -2.41 1.96 -2.99
CA PHE A 229 -3.38 0.97 -2.53
C PHE A 229 -4.83 1.37 -2.82
N LEU A 230 -5.18 2.67 -2.84
CA LEU A 230 -6.49 3.08 -3.33
C LEU A 230 -6.72 2.75 -4.82
N LEU A 231 -5.66 2.58 -5.61
CA LEU A 231 -5.74 2.25 -7.04
C LEU A 231 -5.62 0.75 -7.33
N ALA A 232 -4.77 0.06 -6.57
CA ALA A 232 -4.34 -1.30 -6.87
C ALA A 232 -4.40 -2.22 -5.64
N ALA A 233 -5.31 -1.96 -4.69
CA ALA A 233 -5.49 -2.77 -3.49
C ALA A 233 -5.60 -4.27 -3.82
N PRO A 234 -4.60 -5.10 -3.45
CA PRO A 234 -4.70 -6.54 -3.66
C PRO A 234 -5.68 -7.17 -2.66
N ALA A 235 -5.68 -6.67 -1.41
CA ALA A 235 -6.56 -7.02 -0.32
C ALA A 235 -6.49 -5.94 0.77
N SER A 236 -7.51 -5.82 1.61
CA SER A 236 -7.65 -4.74 2.60
C SER A 236 -6.90 -4.97 3.93
N ASP A 237 -5.66 -5.48 3.91
CA ASP A 237 -4.94 -5.82 5.14
C ASP A 237 -4.14 -4.65 5.76
N PHE A 238 -4.13 -4.57 7.09
CA PHE A 238 -3.37 -3.54 7.80
C PHE A 238 -1.87 -3.59 7.51
N ARG A 239 -1.31 -4.78 7.25
CA ARG A 239 0.11 -4.96 6.96
C ARG A 239 0.61 -4.07 5.82
N TYR A 240 -0.24 -3.76 4.84
CA TYR A 240 0.09 -2.89 3.72
C TYR A 240 0.30 -1.43 4.11
N MET A 241 -0.31 -1.00 5.22
CA MET A 241 -0.21 0.35 5.77
C MET A 241 0.50 0.41 7.12
N PHE A 242 1.18 -0.67 7.50
CA PHE A 242 1.93 -0.71 8.76
C PHE A 242 2.97 0.41 8.87
N ALA A 243 3.53 0.85 7.74
CA ALA A 243 4.43 1.99 7.67
C ALA A 243 3.81 3.30 8.21
N LEU A 244 2.51 3.53 8.01
CA LEU A 244 1.81 4.68 8.58
C LEU A 244 1.80 4.63 10.11
N HIS A 245 1.61 3.43 10.66
CA HIS A 245 1.54 3.21 12.10
C HIS A 245 2.90 3.46 12.77
N LEU A 246 4.00 2.98 12.17
CA LEU A 246 5.36 3.25 12.66
C LEU A 246 5.74 4.73 12.54
N ALA A 247 5.19 5.45 11.56
CA ALA A 247 5.51 6.84 11.28
C ALA A 247 4.73 7.85 12.16
N ILE A 248 3.80 7.42 13.01
CA ILE A 248 2.97 8.31 13.84
C ILE A 248 3.80 9.35 14.62
N PRO A 249 4.86 8.98 15.38
CA PRO A 249 5.64 9.97 16.13
C PRO A 249 6.27 11.02 15.21
N LEU A 250 6.66 10.62 14.00
CA LEU A 250 7.27 11.51 13.01
C LEU A 250 6.22 12.41 12.34
N PHE A 251 5.02 11.90 12.03
CA PHE A 251 3.92 12.74 11.56
C PHE A 251 3.60 13.84 12.57
N LEU A 252 3.53 13.50 13.85
CA LEU A 252 3.28 14.47 14.91
C LEU A 252 4.44 15.46 15.06
N LEU A 253 5.69 14.99 15.02
CA LEU A 253 6.87 15.84 15.10
C LEU A 253 6.93 16.85 13.95
N PHE A 254 6.81 16.40 12.71
CA PHE A 254 6.88 17.28 11.53
C PHE A 254 5.62 18.12 11.32
N GLY A 255 4.46 17.61 11.73
CA GLY A 255 3.19 18.31 11.66
C GLY A 255 3.06 19.42 12.72
N PHE A 256 3.50 19.18 13.95
CA PHE A 256 3.22 20.07 15.08
C PHE A 256 4.46 20.79 15.63
N CYS A 257 5.61 20.12 15.75
CA CYS A 257 6.79 20.71 16.38
C CYS A 257 7.58 21.63 15.44
N ASP A 258 8.06 22.76 15.97
CA ASP A 258 9.00 23.64 15.27
C ASP A 258 10.42 23.11 15.46
N LEU A 259 10.89 22.32 14.50
CA LEU A 259 12.30 21.93 14.41
C LEU A 259 13.12 23.13 13.92
N LYS A 260 13.48 24.04 14.83
CA LYS A 260 14.46 25.09 14.51
C LYS A 260 15.82 24.42 14.29
N PRO A 261 16.54 24.72 13.19
CA PRO A 261 17.91 24.30 13.06
C PRO A 261 18.71 24.90 14.22
N ARG A 262 19.44 24.05 14.94
CA ARG A 262 20.36 24.51 15.99
C ARG A 262 21.42 25.35 15.31
N ASN A 263 21.41 26.66 15.53
CA ASN A 263 22.41 27.56 14.97
C ASN A 263 23.81 27.08 15.40
N SER A 264 24.72 26.96 14.45
CA SER A 264 26.14 26.59 14.66
C SER A 264 26.93 27.60 15.51
N VAL A 265 26.25 28.61 16.07
CA VAL A 265 26.84 29.68 16.88
C VAL A 265 27.31 29.16 18.25
N ASP A 266 26.68 28.11 18.79
CA ASP A 266 27.04 27.59 20.12
C ASP A 266 28.34 26.76 20.14
N LEU A 267 28.78 26.22 19.00
CA LEU A 267 30.02 25.44 18.92
C LEU A 267 31.29 26.31 18.85
N HIS A 268 31.18 27.52 18.29
CA HIS A 268 32.28 28.49 18.30
C HIS A 268 32.39 29.20 19.65
N ALA A 269 31.27 29.49 20.31
CA ALA A 269 31.27 30.05 21.66
C ALA A 269 31.92 29.10 22.68
N ASP A 270 31.68 27.79 22.62
CA ASP A 270 32.32 26.81 23.52
C ASP A 270 33.81 26.60 23.22
N LYS A 271 34.24 26.73 21.96
CA LYS A 271 35.67 26.73 21.60
C LYS A 271 36.39 27.98 22.10
N ASP A 272 35.81 29.16 21.92
CA ASP A 272 36.41 30.42 22.39
C ASP A 272 36.44 30.50 23.92
N LEU A 273 35.45 29.92 24.61
CA LEU A 273 35.43 29.84 26.07
C LEU A 273 36.53 28.88 26.59
N LYS A 274 36.71 27.71 25.95
CA LYS A 274 37.78 26.76 26.29
C LYS A 274 39.18 27.33 26.01
N ILE A 275 39.35 28.07 24.92
CA ILE A 275 40.62 28.74 24.60
C ILE A 275 40.92 29.83 25.64
N ARG A 276 39.93 30.63 26.03
CA ARG A 276 40.10 31.67 27.07
C ARG A 276 40.41 31.11 28.46
N LEU A 277 39.89 29.93 28.80
CA LEU A 277 40.20 29.27 30.07
C LEU A 277 41.60 28.66 30.07
N SER A 278 42.09 28.14 28.94
CA SER A 278 43.46 27.61 28.81
C SER A 278 44.58 28.65 28.74
N LEU A 279 44.23 29.93 28.57
CA LEU A 279 45.20 31.05 28.54
C LEU A 279 45.31 31.78 29.89
N ASN A 280 44.52 31.37 30.88
CA ASN A 280 44.49 31.95 32.24
C ASN A 280 45.01 30.97 33.32
N GLU A 281 45.59 29.84 32.91
CA GLU A 281 46.43 28.95 33.75
C GLU A 281 47.91 29.14 33.39
#